data_AF-A0A521K2W0-F1
#
_entry.id   AF-A0A521K2W0-F1
#
_cell.length_a   1.000
_cell.length_b   1.000
_cell.length_c   1.000
_cell.angle_alpha   90.00
_cell.angle_beta   90.00
_cell.angle_gamma   90.00
#
_symmetry.space_group_name_H-M   'P 1'
#
loop_
_entity.id
_entity.type
_entity.pdbx_description
1 polymer ?
#
loop_
_entity_poly.entity_id
_entity_poly.type
_entity_poly.pdbx_seq_one_letter_code
_entity_poly.pdbx_strand_id
1 'polypeptide(L)'
;MGVKKGDILDERKRHPDSCGLVVKVMGGGEGFEKIVCCGHELTQDDVVQQMGSPLGRKKGELPLAVILDEKKFYPDACGLRVMIMDGGAGFQKIVCCGHELTITSMQELKFGQLRNPAPMSPGPNTGHQGTA
;
A
#
# COMPACT_ATOMS: atom_id res chain seq x y z
N MET A 1 4.99 16.72 11.70
CA MET A 1 5.02 17.30 10.34
C MET A 1 4.86 16.13 9.40
N GLY A 2 3.94 16.25 8.45
CA GLY A 2 3.53 15.16 7.59
C GLY A 2 3.38 15.64 6.14
N VAL A 3 3.17 14.70 5.24
CA VAL A 3 2.99 14.99 3.81
C VAL A 3 1.58 15.52 3.53
N LYS A 4 1.45 16.28 2.44
CA LYS A 4 0.18 16.87 2.01
C LYS A 4 -0.30 16.22 0.73
N LYS A 5 -1.61 16.28 0.49
CA LYS A 5 -2.21 15.90 -0.78
C LYS A 5 -1.53 16.64 -1.93
N GLY A 6 -1.07 15.90 -2.93
CA GLY A 6 -0.38 16.41 -4.11
C GLY A 6 1.14 16.27 -4.03
N ASP A 7 1.70 16.04 -2.83
CA ASP A 7 3.14 15.82 -2.67
C ASP A 7 3.57 14.56 -3.41
N ILE A 8 4.77 14.61 -3.96
CA ILE A 8 5.40 13.49 -4.64
C ILE A 8 6.69 13.21 -3.89
N LEU A 9 6.89 12.00 -3.38
CA LEU A 9 8.17 11.58 -2.85
C LEU A 9 8.91 10.80 -3.93
N ASP A 10 10.16 11.17 -4.17
CA ASP A 10 11.04 10.49 -5.12
C ASP A 10 12.32 10.04 -4.40
N GLU A 11 12.51 8.72 -4.29
CA GLU A 11 13.68 8.14 -3.66
C GLU A 11 14.99 8.61 -4.31
N ARG A 12 14.99 8.84 -5.63
CA ARG A 12 16.21 9.22 -6.36
C ARG A 12 16.69 10.62 -6.00
N LYS A 13 15.86 11.42 -5.32
CA LYS A 13 16.26 12.74 -4.82
C LYS A 13 17.46 12.63 -3.88
N ARG A 14 17.42 11.68 -2.93
CA ARG A 14 18.52 11.43 -1.98
C ARG A 14 19.32 10.16 -2.30
N HIS A 15 18.71 9.20 -2.99
CA HIS A 15 19.32 7.90 -3.27
C HIS A 15 19.22 7.53 -4.77
N PRO A 16 20.02 8.15 -5.65
CA PRO A 16 19.93 7.98 -7.09
C PRO A 16 20.20 6.54 -7.59
N ASP A 17 20.92 5.73 -6.80
CA ASP A 17 21.30 4.33 -7.08
C ASP A 17 20.22 3.28 -6.70
N SER A 18 19.10 3.72 -6.13
CA SER A 18 18.06 2.83 -5.57
C SER A 18 17.05 2.32 -6.61
N CYS A 19 16.02 1.61 -6.12
CA CYS A 19 14.89 1.12 -6.93
C CYS A 19 14.21 2.25 -7.74
N GLY A 20 14.27 3.48 -7.20
CA GLY A 20 13.70 4.67 -7.79
C GLY A 20 12.21 4.77 -7.52
N LEU A 21 11.80 4.45 -6.28
CA LEU A 21 10.41 4.53 -5.86
C LEU A 21 9.89 5.96 -5.98
N VAL A 22 8.75 6.10 -6.66
CA VAL A 22 7.99 7.35 -6.73
C VAL A 22 6.57 7.14 -6.25
N VAL A 23 6.18 7.94 -5.28
CA VAL A 23 4.86 7.86 -4.64
C VAL A 23 4.24 9.23 -4.57
N LYS A 24 2.98 9.31 -4.97
CA LYS A 24 2.19 10.54 -4.94
C LYS A 24 1.14 10.46 -3.85
N VAL A 25 1.10 11.44 -2.98
CA VAL A 25 0.11 11.55 -1.91
C VAL A 25 -1.22 11.99 -2.51
N MET A 26 -2.22 11.13 -2.40
CA MET A 26 -3.59 11.37 -2.86
C MET A 26 -4.46 12.01 -1.77
N GLY A 27 -4.10 11.85 -0.50
CA GLY A 27 -4.83 12.41 0.64
C GLY A 27 -4.25 11.98 1.98
N GLY A 28 -4.67 12.64 3.06
CA GLY A 28 -4.16 12.39 4.41
C GLY A 28 -2.67 12.71 4.55
N GLY A 29 -2.02 12.01 5.48
CA GLY A 29 -0.57 12.07 5.68
C GLY A 29 -0.07 12.99 6.78
N GLU A 30 -0.96 13.51 7.63
CA GLU A 30 -0.56 14.36 8.77
C GLU A 30 0.38 13.67 9.76
N GLY A 31 0.23 12.35 9.93
CA GLY A 31 1.09 11.52 10.77
C GLY A 31 2.13 10.72 9.99
N PHE A 32 2.36 11.03 8.71
CA PHE A 32 3.34 10.33 7.90
C PHE A 32 4.73 10.49 8.50
N GLU A 33 5.43 9.38 8.71
CA GLU A 33 6.78 9.37 9.27
C GLU A 33 7.81 9.07 8.18
N LYS A 34 7.68 7.91 7.53
CA LYS A 34 8.65 7.44 6.53
C LYS A 34 8.15 6.30 5.65
N ILE A 35 8.83 6.09 4.52
CA ILE A 35 8.69 4.93 3.63
C ILE A 35 10.04 4.24 3.52
N VAL A 36 10.06 2.92 3.54
CA VAL A 36 11.29 2.14 3.36
C VAL A 36 11.27 1.47 1.98
N CYS A 37 12.13 1.88 1.03
CA CYS A 37 12.48 1.10 -0.18
C CYS A 37 13.96 0.73 -0.13
N CYS A 38 14.31 -0.50 -0.48
CA CYS A 38 15.72 -0.92 -0.60
C CYS A 38 16.60 -0.69 0.65
N GLY A 39 15.99 -0.54 1.83
CA GLY A 39 16.70 -0.19 3.07
C GLY A 39 16.91 1.31 3.28
N HIS A 40 16.48 2.14 2.34
CA HIS A 40 16.50 3.60 2.45
C HIS A 40 15.18 4.13 2.97
N GLU A 41 15.26 5.15 3.83
CA GLU A 41 14.12 5.80 4.46
C GLU A 41 13.79 7.10 3.74
N LEU A 42 12.66 7.09 3.01
CA LEU A 42 12.09 8.30 2.42
C LEU A 42 11.22 9.00 3.45
N THR A 43 11.39 10.31 3.57
CA THR A 43 10.70 11.17 4.53
C THR A 43 10.14 12.41 3.82
N GLN A 44 9.59 13.36 4.56
CA GLN A 44 9.10 14.62 3.99
C GLN A 44 10.21 15.41 3.24
N ASP A 45 11.48 15.21 3.60
CA ASP A 45 12.61 15.83 2.89
C ASP A 45 12.78 15.29 1.45
N ASP A 46 12.19 14.14 1.12
CA ASP A 46 12.18 13.59 -0.25
C ASP A 46 11.06 14.10 -1.12
N VAL A 47 10.24 15.03 -0.61
CA VAL A 47 9.18 15.63 -1.39
C VAL A 47 9.80 16.46 -2.53
N VAL A 48 9.33 16.17 -3.74
CA VAL A 48 9.67 16.85 -4.99
C VAL A 48 8.41 17.43 -5.61
N GLN A 49 8.57 18.53 -6.36
CA GLN A 49 7.44 19.16 -7.04
C GLN A 49 7.00 18.40 -8.29
N GLN A 50 7.92 17.70 -8.95
CA GLN A 50 7.69 16.95 -10.18
C GLN A 50 8.53 15.68 -10.20
N MET A 51 8.01 14.64 -10.83
CA MET A 51 8.75 13.38 -11.00
C MET A 51 9.92 13.60 -11.95
N GLY A 52 11.10 13.10 -11.57
CA GLY A 52 12.24 13.03 -12.48
C GLY A 52 12.04 11.96 -13.56
N SER A 53 13.04 11.83 -14.44
CA SER A 53 13.03 10.88 -15.55
C SER A 53 12.78 9.43 -15.09
N PRO A 54 11.89 8.68 -15.76
CA PRO A 54 11.61 7.26 -15.45
C PRO A 54 12.75 6.31 -15.85
N LEU A 55 13.71 6.78 -16.65
CA LEU A 55 14.86 5.99 -17.09
C LEU A 55 15.68 5.46 -15.89
N GLY A 56 15.78 4.13 -15.81
CA GLY A 56 16.54 3.40 -14.79
C GLY A 56 15.73 2.93 -13.58
N ARG A 57 14.44 3.27 -13.47
CA ARG A 57 13.59 2.80 -12.36
C ARG A 57 13.28 1.31 -12.50
N LYS A 58 13.45 0.56 -11.41
CA LYS A 58 13.12 -0.87 -11.36
C LYS A 58 11.70 -1.03 -10.86
N LYS A 59 10.80 -1.44 -11.76
CA LYS A 59 9.42 -1.78 -11.40
C LYS A 59 9.42 -3.04 -10.54
N GLY A 60 8.72 -2.97 -9.41
CA GLY A 60 8.57 -4.10 -8.50
C GLY A 60 7.41 -5.02 -8.80
N GLU A 61 7.15 -5.93 -7.86
CA GLU A 61 5.91 -6.71 -7.83
C GLU A 61 4.66 -5.84 -7.64
N LEU A 62 4.83 -4.58 -7.22
CA LEU A 62 3.73 -3.64 -7.11
C LEU A 62 3.32 -3.13 -8.51
N PRO A 63 2.05 -3.36 -8.92
CA PRO A 63 1.53 -2.76 -10.13
C PRO A 63 1.59 -1.24 -10.03
N LEU A 64 1.95 -0.60 -11.14
CA LEU A 64 1.88 0.86 -11.26
C LEU A 64 0.44 1.35 -11.02
N ALA A 65 0.32 2.56 -10.48
CA ALA A 65 -0.95 3.20 -10.12
C ALA A 65 -1.76 2.48 -9.02
N VAL A 66 -1.12 1.62 -8.23
CA VAL A 66 -1.73 1.07 -7.02
C VAL A 66 -1.88 2.16 -5.97
N ILE A 67 -3.11 2.30 -5.47
CA ILE A 67 -3.46 3.23 -4.39
C ILE A 67 -3.44 2.48 -3.07
N LEU A 68 -2.60 2.94 -2.16
CA LEU A 68 -2.52 2.50 -0.78
C LEU A 68 -3.34 3.46 0.05
N ASP A 69 -4.25 2.92 0.83
CA ASP A 69 -5.16 3.70 1.66
C ASP A 69 -5.15 3.09 3.05
N GLU A 70 -4.53 3.79 3.98
CA GLU A 70 -4.38 3.36 5.35
C GLU A 70 -5.72 3.16 6.04
N LYS A 71 -6.72 3.99 5.74
CA LYS A 71 -8.05 3.89 6.35
C LYS A 71 -8.75 2.57 6.03
N LYS A 72 -8.32 1.87 4.97
CA LYS A 72 -8.80 0.52 4.67
C LYS A 72 -8.27 -0.54 5.65
N PHE A 73 -7.12 -0.31 6.26
CA PHE A 73 -6.47 -1.24 7.20
C PHE A 73 -6.70 -0.80 8.65
N TYR A 74 -6.65 0.51 8.89
CA TYR A 74 -6.74 1.13 10.20
C TYR A 74 -7.76 2.28 10.12
N PRO A 75 -9.05 2.03 10.41
CA PRO A 75 -10.10 3.04 10.29
C PRO A 75 -9.88 4.26 11.21
N ASP A 76 -9.18 4.05 12.34
CA ASP A 76 -8.82 5.08 13.33
C ASP A 76 -7.56 5.89 12.98
N ALA A 77 -6.89 5.59 11.87
CA ALA A 77 -5.61 6.19 11.54
C ALA A 77 -5.72 7.53 10.77
N CYS A 78 -4.57 8.14 10.49
CA CYS A 78 -4.40 9.46 9.86
C CYS A 78 -5.07 9.56 8.47
N GLY A 79 -5.36 8.40 7.86
CA GLY A 79 -5.99 8.31 6.54
C GLY A 79 -5.00 8.58 5.41
N LEU A 80 -3.75 8.19 5.61
CA LEU A 80 -2.73 8.29 4.57
C LEU A 80 -3.16 7.53 3.32
N ARG A 81 -3.23 8.26 2.22
CA ARG A 81 -3.56 7.71 0.90
C ARG A 81 -2.47 8.07 -0.08
N VAL A 82 -1.74 7.08 -0.56
CA VAL A 82 -0.63 7.27 -1.52
C VAL A 82 -0.82 6.41 -2.75
N MET A 83 -0.30 6.85 -3.87
CA MET A 83 -0.34 6.13 -5.13
C MET A 83 1.08 5.90 -5.61
N ILE A 84 1.42 4.66 -5.92
CA ILE A 84 2.72 4.33 -6.51
C ILE A 84 2.70 4.72 -7.98
N MET A 85 3.55 5.67 -8.33
CA MET A 85 3.63 6.19 -9.70
C MET A 85 4.67 5.44 -10.52
N ASP A 86 5.80 5.09 -9.91
CA ASP A 86 6.89 4.37 -10.58
C ASP A 86 7.81 3.68 -9.57
N GLY A 87 8.65 2.76 -10.05
CA GLY A 87 9.65 2.04 -9.26
C GLY A 87 9.05 1.04 -8.27
N GLY A 88 9.63 0.99 -7.07
CA GLY A 88 9.11 0.19 -5.96
C GLY A 88 9.54 -1.28 -5.94
N ALA A 89 10.55 -1.68 -6.71
CA ALA A 89 11.11 -3.05 -6.65
C ALA A 89 11.55 -3.49 -5.26
N GLY A 90 12.03 -2.57 -4.42
CA GLY A 90 12.42 -2.88 -3.05
C GLY A 90 11.50 -2.29 -2.00
N PHE A 91 10.25 -1.93 -2.34
CA PHE A 91 9.33 -1.37 -1.35
C PHE A 91 9.10 -2.39 -0.23
N GLN A 92 9.28 -1.95 1.01
CA GLN A 92 9.12 -2.80 2.18
C GLN A 92 7.89 -2.38 2.99
N LYS A 93 7.87 -1.13 3.47
CA LYS A 93 6.81 -0.63 4.36
C LYS A 93 6.67 0.88 4.35
N ILE A 94 5.49 1.36 4.75
CA ILE A 94 5.21 2.75 5.07
C ILE A 94 4.85 2.84 6.54
N VAL A 95 5.31 3.89 7.22
CA VAL A 95 5.00 4.18 8.62
C VAL A 95 4.19 5.48 8.69
N CYS A 96 2.92 5.43 9.12
CA CYS A 96 2.13 6.60 9.56
C CYS A 96 1.58 6.32 10.95
N CYS A 97 1.66 7.28 11.87
CA CYS A 97 1.05 7.17 13.20
C CYS A 97 1.44 5.90 13.96
N GLY A 98 2.67 5.39 13.77
CA GLY A 98 3.09 4.11 14.36
C GLY A 98 2.49 2.85 13.73
N HIS A 99 1.70 2.95 12.66
CA HIS A 99 1.22 1.81 11.88
C HIS A 99 2.14 1.52 10.70
N GLU A 100 2.46 0.24 10.51
CA GLU A 100 3.32 -0.24 9.43
C GLU A 100 2.48 -0.87 8.30
N LEU A 101 2.39 -0.18 7.15
CA LEU A 101 1.68 -0.65 5.97
C LEU A 101 2.67 -1.36 5.02
N THR A 102 2.54 -2.67 4.87
CA THR A 102 3.40 -3.51 4.00
C THR A 102 2.65 -4.04 2.78
N ILE A 103 3.37 -4.48 1.73
CA ILE A 103 2.77 -5.13 0.54
C ILE A 103 1.96 -6.36 0.93
N THR A 104 2.47 -7.16 1.86
CA THR A 104 1.85 -8.42 2.26
C THR A 104 0.50 -8.20 2.91
N SER A 105 0.41 -7.21 3.82
CA SER A 105 -0.87 -6.77 4.39
C SER A 105 -1.89 -6.39 3.30
N MET A 106 -1.40 -5.84 2.19
CA MET A 106 -2.23 -5.38 1.07
C MET A 106 -2.65 -6.50 0.10
N GLN A 107 -1.80 -7.52 -0.11
CA GLN A 107 -2.12 -8.69 -0.93
C GLN A 107 -3.17 -9.59 -0.25
N GLU A 108 -3.11 -9.75 1.08
CA GLU A 108 -4.11 -10.55 1.82
C GLU A 108 -5.55 -10.05 1.60
N LEU A 109 -5.77 -8.73 1.45
CA LEU A 109 -7.09 -8.17 1.17
C LEU A 109 -7.52 -8.33 -0.30
N LYS A 110 -6.59 -8.25 -1.27
CA LYS A 110 -6.91 -8.56 -2.68
C LYS A 110 -7.27 -10.03 -2.85
N PHE A 111 -6.64 -10.94 -2.10
CA PHE A 111 -7.01 -12.35 -2.07
C PHE A 111 -8.28 -12.63 -1.23
N GLY A 112 -8.50 -11.89 -0.15
CA GLY A 112 -9.68 -12.00 0.71
C GLY A 112 -10.98 -11.53 0.05
N GLN A 113 -10.91 -10.54 -0.84
CA GLN A 113 -12.09 -10.08 -1.62
C GLN A 113 -12.45 -10.98 -2.82
N LEU A 114 -11.58 -11.90 -3.24
CA LEU A 114 -11.92 -12.90 -4.27
C LEU A 114 -12.37 -14.26 -3.69
N ARG A 115 -12.37 -14.43 -2.37
CA ARG A 115 -12.76 -15.70 -1.73
C ARG A 115 -13.90 -15.49 -0.74
N ASN A 116 -15.01 -14.94 -1.25
CA ASN A 116 -16.32 -15.37 -0.77
C ASN A 116 -16.91 -16.29 -1.86
N PRO A 117 -16.89 -17.60 -1.61
CA PRO A 117 -18.16 -18.27 -1.44
C PRO A 117 -18.41 -18.28 0.06
N ALA A 118 -19.59 -17.80 0.44
CA ALA A 118 -20.14 -18.04 1.76
C ALA A 118 -19.85 -19.48 2.19
N PRO A 119 -19.64 -19.78 3.49
CA PRO A 119 -19.77 -21.16 3.93
C PRO A 119 -21.16 -21.61 3.52
N MET A 120 -21.25 -22.48 2.50
CA MET A 120 -22.43 -23.27 2.24
C MET A 120 -22.77 -23.92 3.57
N SER A 121 -23.85 -23.46 4.19
CA SER A 121 -24.52 -24.23 5.23
C SER A 121 -24.70 -25.63 4.66
N PRO A 122 -24.13 -26.70 5.26
CA PRO A 122 -24.58 -28.03 4.92
C PRO A 122 -26.04 -28.08 5.35
N GLY A 123 -26.95 -28.01 4.38
CA GLY A 123 -28.34 -28.35 4.61
C GLY A 123 -28.38 -29.73 5.25
N PRO A 124 -29.07 -29.93 6.39
CA PRO A 124 -29.23 -31.26 6.92
C PRO A 124 -30.07 -32.06 5.91
N ASN A 125 -29.38 -32.95 5.20
CA ASN A 125 -29.99 -34.07 4.52
C ASN A 125 -30.61 -34.97 5.60
N THR A 126 -31.86 -34.71 5.98
CA THR A 126 -32.69 -35.70 6.67
C THR A 126 -33.39 -36.55 5.62
N GLY A 127 -32.66 -37.56 5.14
CA GLY A 127 -33.28 -38.76 4.58
C GLY A 127 -33.68 -39.72 5.70
N HIS A 128 -34.85 -40.35 5.52
CA HIS A 128 -35.39 -41.51 6.22
C HIS A 128 -35.94 -41.37 7.65
N GLN A 129 -37.27 -41.47 7.78
CA GLN A 129 -37.93 -42.72 8.20
C GLN A 129 -39.46 -42.57 8.15
N GLY A 130 -40.12 -43.55 7.53
CA GLY A 130 -41.56 -43.75 7.65
C GLY A 130 -41.90 -44.53 8.93
N THR A 131 -43.01 -44.15 9.54
CA THR A 131 -44.06 -44.89 10.29
C THR A 131 -45.10 -43.79 10.63
N ALA A 132 -46.42 -43.98 10.63
CA ALA A 132 -47.28 -45.13 10.82
C ALA A 132 -48.56 -45.01 9.97
#